data_AF-A0A820RXL7-F1
#
_entry.id   AF-A0A820RXL7-F1
#
_cell.length_a   1.000
_cell.length_b   1.000
_cell.length_c   1.000
_cell.angle_alpha   90.00
_cell.angle_beta   90.00
_cell.angle_gamma   90.00
#
_symmetry.space_group_name_H-M   'P 1'
#
loop_
_entity.id
_entity.type
_entity.pdbx_description
1 polymer ?
#
loop_
_entity_poly.entity_id
_entity_poly.type
_entity_poly.pdbx_seq_one_letter_code
_entity_poly.pdbx_strand_id
1 'polypeptide(L)'
;MEPKKRQRQNSYADEKQKKLKDDRNRSSRQSYTHFEDIPNEIIYDIFEFLDVYHMYTAFFNLNIRFQNLLTDSNLPIKINLSLTSKSIFEHQYKYIIRLNKHRINSLRLSNLFTIDMIFSPIRIVTKLTRLQNLHINNIQSKYVEKLLKYLASLSCLSSLIIVIVDRVENKNKLYSRIFRLPVLKYCKVTMKKFVESEPLSIAINKYSSIEHLVINNGCYLHELISLLSYVPQLRRISLYDLYGTFIEQTESHSIVFNYLTHISINKTNITFDELELLIRNHFPQIQSLYFSKNFDDEFLNANRWERFISSYMSQLRIFDFYCTISSFNQQNLQHLNHFNSPFWIERQWFFAHHIYLTSINSCNSMTIYSINPYRF
;
A
#
# COMPACT_ATOMS: atom_id res chain seq x y z
N MET A 1 4.98 22.01 94.17
CA MET A 1 5.23 20.90 93.23
C MET A 1 3.95 20.75 92.41
N GLU A 2 3.84 21.14 91.15
CA GLU A 2 4.53 20.63 89.95
C GLU A 2 4.82 21.74 88.92
N PRO A 3 6.09 22.04 88.59
CA PRO A 3 6.45 22.84 87.43
C PRO A 3 7.14 21.94 86.39
N LYS A 4 6.42 21.04 85.72
CA LYS A 4 7.00 20.22 84.62
C LYS A 4 6.10 19.97 83.40
N LYS A 5 4.84 20.40 83.41
CA LYS A 5 3.92 20.16 82.26
C LYS A 5 3.86 21.28 81.20
N ARG A 6 4.22 22.53 81.51
CA ARG A 6 4.11 23.65 80.55
C ARG A 6 5.26 23.76 79.54
N GLN A 7 6.48 23.34 79.87
CA GLN A 7 7.61 23.47 78.93
C GLN A 7 7.63 22.42 77.80
N ARG A 8 7.02 21.24 78.00
CA ARG A 8 6.95 20.21 76.93
C ARG A 8 5.88 20.48 75.87
N GLN A 9 4.82 21.23 76.21
CA GLN A 9 3.75 21.56 75.24
C GLN A 9 4.16 22.66 74.25
N ASN A 10 4.96 23.64 74.66
CA ASN A 10 5.42 24.70 73.76
C ASN A 10 6.48 24.21 72.75
N SER A 11 7.39 23.31 73.17
CA SER A 11 8.38 22.69 72.27
C SER A 11 7.73 21.80 71.19
N TYR A 12 6.67 21.06 71.54
CA TYR A 12 5.92 20.24 70.56
C TYR A 12 5.06 21.09 69.61
N ALA A 13 4.57 22.24 70.05
CA ALA A 13 3.80 23.17 69.21
C ALA A 13 4.71 23.88 68.20
N ASP A 14 5.90 24.30 68.61
CA ASP A 14 6.88 24.95 67.73
C ASP A 14 7.48 23.98 66.70
N GLU A 15 7.76 22.72 67.07
CA GLU A 15 8.18 21.69 66.10
C GLU A 15 7.07 21.30 65.12
N LYS A 16 5.80 21.26 65.56
CA LYS A 16 4.66 21.06 64.65
C LYS A 16 4.48 22.23 63.69
N GLN A 17 4.65 23.48 64.15
CA GLN A 17 4.56 24.65 63.28
C GLN A 17 5.73 24.77 62.31
N LYS A 18 6.94 24.32 62.70
CA LYS A 18 8.11 24.26 61.82
C LYS A 18 7.96 23.16 60.76
N LYS A 19 7.49 21.96 61.15
CA LYS A 19 7.13 20.89 60.19
C LYS A 19 5.97 21.28 59.27
N LEU A 20 4.94 21.98 59.76
CA LEU A 20 3.84 22.50 58.93
C LEU A 20 4.27 23.63 57.97
N LYS A 21 5.30 24.41 58.30
CA LYS A 21 5.89 25.40 57.37
C LYS A 21 6.79 24.73 56.32
N ASP A 22 7.56 23.71 56.70
CA ASP A 22 8.38 22.95 55.75
C ASP A 22 7.54 22.05 54.82
N ASP A 23 6.42 21.50 55.30
CA ASP A 23 5.47 20.74 54.47
C ASP A 23 4.63 21.63 53.53
N ARG A 24 4.35 22.90 53.91
CA ARG A 24 3.72 23.88 53.00
C ARG A 24 4.66 24.38 51.91
N ASN A 25 5.97 24.43 52.17
CA ASN A 25 6.97 24.74 51.14
C ASN A 25 7.32 23.52 50.25
N ARG A 26 6.95 22.30 50.67
CA ARG A 26 7.10 21.08 49.88
C ARG A 26 5.84 20.67 49.11
N SER A 27 4.66 21.20 49.44
CA SER A 27 3.47 20.98 48.64
C SER A 27 3.54 21.78 47.34
N SER A 28 3.77 21.06 46.24
CA SER A 28 3.58 21.43 44.84
C SER A 28 4.47 22.53 44.25
N ARG A 29 5.75 22.22 44.02
CA ARG A 29 6.29 22.49 42.68
C ARG A 29 5.69 21.48 41.72
N GLN A 30 4.39 21.59 41.45
CA GLN A 30 3.80 20.94 40.29
C GLN A 30 4.42 21.65 39.08
N SER A 31 5.40 20.99 38.46
CA SER A 31 5.85 21.35 37.12
C SER A 31 4.65 21.10 36.21
N TYR A 32 3.87 22.14 35.96
CA TYR A 32 2.90 22.12 34.88
C TYR A 32 3.70 22.22 33.59
N THR A 33 3.77 21.12 32.85
CA THR A 33 4.31 21.14 31.49
C THR A 33 3.25 21.76 30.59
N HIS A 34 3.55 22.90 29.98
CA HIS A 34 2.67 23.47 28.97
C HIS A 34 2.91 22.77 27.64
N PHE A 35 1.86 22.66 26.82
CA PHE A 35 2.01 22.17 25.45
C PHE A 35 3.01 23.01 24.65
N GLU A 36 3.10 24.31 24.98
CA GLU A 36 4.07 25.24 24.39
C GLU A 36 5.53 24.98 24.80
N ASP A 37 5.77 24.13 25.81
CA ASP A 37 7.12 23.73 26.24
C ASP A 37 7.63 22.51 25.48
N ILE A 38 6.76 21.84 24.70
CA ILE A 38 7.15 20.67 23.90
C ILE A 38 8.22 21.09 22.89
N PRO A 39 9.35 20.37 22.74
CA PRO A 39 10.40 20.69 21.77
C PRO A 39 9.93 20.65 20.32
N ASN A 40 10.57 21.41 19.42
CA ASN A 40 10.18 21.49 18.01
C ASN A 40 10.23 20.12 17.32
N GLU A 41 11.19 19.28 17.71
CA GLU A 41 11.40 17.93 17.19
C GLU A 41 10.15 17.07 17.39
N ILE A 42 9.57 17.10 18.59
CA ILE A 42 8.35 16.36 18.92
C ILE A 42 7.14 16.93 18.18
N ILE A 43 7.07 18.25 17.99
CA ILE A 43 6.02 18.87 17.17
C ILE A 43 6.13 18.43 15.71
N TYR A 44 7.34 18.31 15.18
CA TYR A 44 7.56 17.80 13.82
C TYR A 44 7.14 16.34 13.69
N ASP A 45 7.45 15.50 14.69
CA ASP A 45 6.97 14.11 14.72
C ASP A 45 5.45 14.05 14.69
N ILE A 46 4.76 14.90 15.47
CA ILE A 46 3.29 15.02 15.44
C ILE A 46 2.80 15.43 14.04
N PHE A 47 3.46 16.41 13.42
CA PHE A 47 3.11 16.90 12.08
C PHE A 47 3.22 15.82 11.01
N GLU A 48 4.10 14.82 11.16
CA GLU A 48 4.21 13.72 10.19
C GLU A 48 2.92 12.89 10.04
N PHE A 49 2.10 12.85 11.10
CA PHE A 49 0.83 12.13 11.16
C PHE A 49 -0.38 12.98 10.73
N LEU A 50 -0.19 14.28 10.51
CA LEU A 50 -1.28 15.21 10.19
C LEU A 50 -1.30 15.62 8.71
N ASP A 51 -2.50 15.86 8.18
CA ASP A 51 -2.65 16.55 6.90
C ASP A 51 -2.38 18.05 7.06
N VAL A 52 -1.87 18.69 6.02
CA VAL A 52 -1.57 20.14 6.05
C VAL A 52 -2.76 20.99 6.47
N TYR A 53 -3.97 20.61 6.08
CA TYR A 53 -5.15 21.34 6.48
C TYR A 53 -5.32 21.31 7.99
N HIS A 54 -5.25 20.11 8.60
CA HIS A 54 -5.36 19.94 10.05
C HIS A 54 -4.22 20.67 10.79
N MET A 55 -3.00 20.60 10.26
CA MET A 55 -1.85 21.33 10.82
C MET A 55 -2.11 22.84 10.85
N TYR A 56 -2.51 23.43 9.72
CA TYR A 56 -2.76 24.87 9.67
C TYR A 56 -3.97 25.26 10.53
N THR A 57 -5.07 24.50 10.51
CA THR A 57 -6.25 24.85 11.31
C THR A 57 -6.00 24.73 12.81
N ALA A 58 -5.21 23.75 13.25
CA ALA A 58 -4.98 23.50 14.66
C ALA A 58 -3.85 24.36 15.24
N PHE A 59 -2.78 24.63 14.49
CA PHE A 59 -1.54 25.21 15.02
C PHE A 59 -1.23 26.64 14.55
N PHE A 60 -1.71 27.06 13.38
CA PHE A 60 -1.24 28.31 12.75
C PHE A 60 -1.55 29.57 13.58
N ASN A 61 -2.69 29.59 14.27
CA ASN A 61 -3.14 30.73 15.07
C ASN A 61 -2.91 30.56 16.59
N LEU A 62 -2.17 29.53 17.03
CA LEU A 62 -1.93 29.31 18.46
C LEU A 62 -0.93 30.33 19.03
N ASN A 63 0.26 30.43 18.43
CA ASN A 63 1.27 31.42 18.77
C ASN A 63 2.30 31.56 17.63
N ILE A 64 3.17 32.58 17.75
CA ILE A 64 4.20 32.89 16.74
C ILE A 64 5.15 31.72 16.51
N ARG A 65 5.47 30.95 17.56
CA ARG A 65 6.34 29.77 17.43
C ARG A 65 5.73 28.76 16.47
N PHE A 66 4.48 28.35 16.68
CA PHE A 66 3.80 27.40 15.78
C PHE A 66 3.58 27.96 14.37
N GLN A 67 3.31 29.26 14.24
CA GLN A 67 3.21 29.91 12.95
C GLN A 67 4.52 29.78 12.16
N ASN A 68 5.66 30.09 12.79
CA ASN A 68 6.98 29.97 12.18
C ASN A 68 7.32 28.51 11.84
N LEU A 69 6.91 27.55 12.68
CA LEU A 69 7.08 26.12 12.39
C LEU A 69 6.34 25.69 11.11
N LEU A 70 5.23 26.35 10.76
CA LEU A 70 4.48 26.04 9.54
C LEU A 70 4.99 26.82 8.31
N THR A 71 5.36 28.10 8.47
CA THR A 71 5.76 28.96 7.35
C THR A 71 7.23 28.81 6.96
N ASP A 72 8.13 28.72 7.94
CA ASP A 72 9.57 28.90 7.72
C ASP A 72 10.34 27.58 7.74
N SER A 73 9.67 26.48 8.11
CA SER A 73 10.29 25.16 8.12
C SER A 73 10.46 24.59 6.71
N ASN A 74 11.42 23.68 6.55
CA ASN A 74 11.60 22.90 5.32
C ASN A 74 10.81 21.59 5.34
N LEU A 75 9.87 21.42 6.28
CA LEU A 75 9.14 20.16 6.45
C LEU A 75 8.42 19.77 5.16
N PRO A 76 8.52 18.50 4.74
CA PRO A 76 7.72 17.97 3.65
C PRO A 76 6.23 18.03 3.99
N ILE A 77 5.43 18.48 3.01
CA ILE A 77 3.99 18.65 3.21
C ILE A 77 3.22 17.55 2.47
N LYS A 78 2.34 16.88 3.22
CA LYS A 78 1.33 15.95 2.71
C LYS A 78 -0.01 16.67 2.60
N ILE A 79 -0.63 16.59 1.42
CA ILE A 79 -1.92 17.21 1.15
C ILE A 79 -2.90 16.16 0.66
N ASN A 80 -4.04 16.05 1.34
CA ASN A 80 -5.14 15.18 1.00
C ASN A 80 -6.40 16.01 0.71
N LEU A 81 -6.74 16.07 -0.57
CA LEU A 81 -7.90 16.81 -1.08
C LEU A 81 -9.05 15.87 -1.47
N SER A 82 -9.03 14.61 -1.00
CA SER A 82 -10.00 13.60 -1.39
C SER A 82 -11.44 13.93 -1.02
N LEU A 83 -11.65 14.55 0.14
CA LEU A 83 -12.98 14.85 0.70
C LEU A 83 -13.29 16.35 0.72
N THR A 84 -12.45 17.15 0.06
CA THR A 84 -12.54 18.62 0.12
C THR A 84 -13.62 19.13 -0.82
N SER A 85 -14.53 19.97 -0.32
CA SER A 85 -15.50 20.69 -1.14
C SER A 85 -14.80 21.78 -1.98
N LYS A 86 -15.48 22.31 -3.01
CA LYS A 86 -14.89 23.35 -3.88
C LYS A 86 -14.49 24.62 -3.12
N SER A 87 -15.32 25.10 -2.20
CA SER A 87 -15.04 26.31 -1.41
C SER A 87 -13.85 26.13 -0.46
N ILE A 88 -13.77 24.98 0.23
CA ILE A 88 -12.65 24.66 1.10
C ILE A 88 -11.37 24.51 0.27
N PHE A 89 -11.46 23.90 -0.91
CA PHE A 89 -10.33 23.77 -1.82
C PHE A 89 -9.80 25.12 -2.27
N GLU A 90 -10.67 26.06 -2.67
CA GLU A 90 -10.25 27.39 -3.11
C GLU A 90 -9.50 28.14 -1.99
N HIS A 91 -9.99 28.03 -0.75
CA HIS A 91 -9.32 28.57 0.42
C HIS A 91 -7.95 27.91 0.66
N GLN A 92 -7.91 26.58 0.74
CA GLN A 92 -6.67 25.82 0.92
C GLN A 92 -5.67 26.09 -0.20
N TYR A 93 -6.15 26.20 -1.44
CA TYR A 93 -5.30 26.49 -2.58
C TYR A 93 -4.64 27.85 -2.44
N LYS A 94 -5.42 28.90 -2.13
CA LYS A 94 -4.93 30.28 -2.03
C LYS A 94 -3.89 30.44 -0.91
N TYR A 95 -4.17 29.88 0.27
CA TYR A 95 -3.39 30.17 1.47
C TYR A 95 -2.35 29.10 1.84
N ILE A 96 -2.53 27.85 1.38
CA ILE A 96 -1.66 26.74 1.78
C ILE A 96 -0.91 26.18 0.57
N ILE A 97 -1.63 25.63 -0.43
CA ILE A 97 -1.00 24.93 -1.56
C ILE A 97 -0.15 25.90 -2.37
N ARG A 98 -0.65 27.11 -2.63
CA ARG A 98 0.05 28.07 -3.50
C ARG A 98 1.39 28.52 -2.93
N LEU A 99 1.47 28.70 -1.62
CA LEU A 99 2.66 29.17 -0.93
C LEU A 99 3.68 28.05 -0.74
N ASN A 100 3.21 26.82 -0.53
CA ASN A 100 4.06 25.70 -0.16
C ASN A 100 4.41 24.73 -1.31
N LYS A 101 4.15 25.07 -2.58
CA LYS A 101 4.32 24.16 -3.74
C LYS A 101 5.66 23.41 -3.76
N HIS A 102 6.73 24.10 -3.40
CA HIS A 102 8.10 23.59 -3.40
C HIS A 102 8.38 22.57 -2.28
N ARG A 103 7.53 22.49 -1.25
CA ARG A 103 7.64 21.57 -0.10
C ARG A 103 6.68 20.38 -0.18
N ILE A 104 5.70 20.41 -1.09
CA ILE A 104 4.71 19.33 -1.24
C ILE A 104 5.43 18.08 -1.73
N ASN A 105 5.46 17.04 -0.88
CA ASN A 105 6.04 15.75 -1.21
C ASN A 105 4.98 14.68 -1.50
N SER A 106 3.75 14.87 -1.02
CA SER A 106 2.65 13.94 -1.20
C SER A 106 1.36 14.69 -1.51
N LEU A 107 0.68 14.28 -2.57
CA LEU A 107 -0.58 14.85 -3.02
C LEU A 107 -1.59 13.75 -3.29
N ARG A 108 -2.74 13.83 -2.63
CA ARG A 108 -3.89 12.95 -2.86
C ARG A 108 -5.08 13.76 -3.37
N LEU A 109 -5.57 13.42 -4.55
CA LEU A 109 -6.70 14.06 -5.22
C LEU A 109 -7.79 13.04 -5.49
N SER A 110 -9.06 13.44 -5.41
CA SER A 110 -10.18 12.53 -5.73
C SER A 110 -11.35 13.19 -6.45
N ASN A 111 -11.29 14.51 -6.62
CA ASN A 111 -12.34 15.30 -7.24
C ASN A 111 -11.85 15.85 -8.57
N LEU A 112 -12.65 15.72 -9.64
CA LEU A 112 -12.28 16.17 -10.98
C LEU A 112 -11.87 17.65 -11.00
N PHE A 113 -12.59 18.52 -10.29
CA PHE A 113 -12.26 19.94 -10.22
C PHE A 113 -10.90 20.21 -9.55
N THR A 114 -10.47 19.40 -8.59
CA THR A 114 -9.14 19.55 -7.96
C THR A 114 -8.03 19.14 -8.93
N ILE A 115 -8.29 18.08 -9.71
CA ILE A 115 -7.37 17.61 -10.75
C ILE A 115 -7.26 18.70 -11.82
N ASP A 116 -8.37 19.23 -12.31
CA ASP A 116 -8.36 20.29 -13.32
C ASP A 116 -7.69 21.57 -12.80
N MET A 117 -7.99 22.02 -11.59
CA MET A 117 -7.36 23.23 -11.04
C MET A 117 -5.84 23.09 -10.84
N ILE A 118 -5.36 21.91 -10.46
CA ILE A 118 -3.93 21.66 -10.22
C ILE A 118 -3.19 21.34 -11.52
N PHE A 119 -3.77 20.50 -12.38
CA PHE A 119 -3.12 19.95 -13.57
C PHE A 119 -3.52 20.60 -14.89
N SER A 120 -4.62 21.35 -14.98
CA SER A 120 -4.95 22.10 -16.21
C SER A 120 -3.93 23.22 -16.46
N PRO A 121 -3.49 23.99 -15.45
CA PRO A 121 -2.39 24.93 -15.61
C PRO A 121 -1.04 24.22 -15.46
N ILE A 122 -0.37 23.96 -16.59
CA ILE A 122 0.96 23.31 -16.64
C ILE A 122 1.98 23.91 -15.66
N ARG A 123 1.88 25.23 -15.43
CA ARG A 123 2.77 26.02 -14.56
C ARG A 123 2.68 25.66 -13.07
N ILE A 124 1.65 24.94 -12.63
CA ILE A 124 1.50 24.57 -11.21
C ILE A 124 2.23 23.26 -10.94
N VAL A 125 1.98 22.25 -11.79
CA VAL A 125 2.53 20.90 -11.62
C VAL A 125 4.05 20.92 -11.66
N THR A 126 4.63 21.63 -12.62
CA THR A 126 6.09 21.75 -12.76
C THR A 126 6.77 22.43 -11.58
N LYS A 127 6.01 23.13 -10.72
CA LYS A 127 6.51 23.76 -9.49
C LYS A 127 6.46 22.83 -8.27
N LEU A 128 5.86 21.65 -8.39
CA LEU A 128 5.85 20.61 -7.35
C LEU A 128 7.16 19.81 -7.39
N THR A 129 8.29 20.51 -7.27
CA THR A 129 9.63 19.97 -7.54
C THR A 129 10.06 18.86 -6.59
N ARG A 130 9.45 18.79 -5.39
CA ARG A 130 9.71 17.74 -4.38
C ARG A 130 8.62 16.67 -4.33
N LEU A 131 7.66 16.67 -5.26
CA LEU A 131 6.56 15.70 -5.24
C LEU A 131 7.08 14.28 -5.48
N GLN A 132 6.89 13.42 -4.49
CA GLN A 132 7.31 12.02 -4.50
C GLN A 132 6.12 11.07 -4.64
N ASN A 133 5.01 11.39 -3.97
CA ASN A 133 3.83 10.54 -3.91
C ASN A 133 2.63 11.26 -4.53
N LEU A 134 2.06 10.67 -5.57
CA LEU A 134 0.85 11.18 -6.20
C LEU A 134 -0.23 10.09 -6.22
N HIS A 135 -1.36 10.39 -5.59
CA HIS A 135 -2.52 9.52 -5.56
C HIS A 135 -3.71 10.24 -6.18
N ILE A 136 -4.20 9.76 -7.31
CA ILE A 136 -5.33 10.33 -8.03
C ILE A 136 -6.45 9.30 -8.07
N ASN A 137 -7.56 9.63 -7.42
CA ASN A 137 -8.78 8.84 -7.48
C ASN A 137 -9.81 9.49 -8.40
N ASN A 138 -10.70 8.65 -8.91
CA ASN A 138 -11.87 9.04 -9.69
C ASN A 138 -11.55 9.93 -10.90
N ILE A 139 -10.44 9.65 -11.59
CA ILE A 139 -10.07 10.35 -12.83
C ILE A 139 -10.72 9.65 -14.04
N GLN A 140 -11.19 10.45 -15.02
CA GLN A 140 -11.62 9.92 -16.32
C GLN A 140 -10.41 9.65 -17.21
N SER A 141 -10.45 8.55 -17.96
CA SER A 141 -9.35 8.03 -18.78
C SER A 141 -8.80 9.07 -19.76
N LYS A 142 -9.68 9.89 -20.35
CA LYS A 142 -9.32 10.97 -21.28
C LYS A 142 -8.37 12.02 -20.69
N TYR A 143 -8.38 12.24 -19.37
CA TYR A 143 -7.49 13.20 -18.71
C TYR A 143 -6.15 12.60 -18.31
N VAL A 144 -6.08 11.27 -18.18
CA VAL A 144 -4.86 10.57 -17.74
C VAL A 144 -3.73 10.78 -18.76
N GLU A 145 -4.03 10.77 -20.05
CA GLU A 145 -3.02 11.00 -21.09
C GLU A 145 -2.33 12.38 -20.95
N LYS A 146 -3.10 13.43 -20.69
CA LYS A 146 -2.59 14.80 -20.49
C LYS A 146 -1.79 14.89 -19.20
N LEU A 147 -2.31 14.29 -18.12
CA LEU A 147 -1.65 14.21 -16.83
C LEU A 147 -0.26 13.58 -16.92
N LEU A 148 -0.13 12.43 -17.58
CA LEU A 148 1.14 11.70 -17.69
C LEU A 148 2.25 12.51 -18.36
N LYS A 149 1.91 13.38 -19.33
CA LYS A 149 2.87 14.31 -19.93
C LYS A 149 3.46 15.27 -18.89
N TYR A 150 2.67 15.71 -17.92
CA TYR A 150 3.15 16.58 -16.86
C TYR A 150 3.94 15.82 -15.81
N LEU A 151 3.51 14.60 -15.48
CA LEU A 151 4.23 13.76 -14.51
C LEU A 151 5.63 13.40 -15.00
N ALA A 152 5.85 13.30 -16.32
CA ALA A 152 7.17 13.06 -16.89
C ALA A 152 8.20 14.15 -16.55
N SER A 153 7.76 15.37 -16.22
CA SER A 153 8.65 16.48 -15.81
C SER A 153 9.02 16.46 -14.33
N LEU A 154 8.38 15.61 -13.52
CA LEU A 154 8.59 15.56 -12.08
C LEU A 154 9.78 14.64 -11.74
N SER A 155 10.91 15.24 -11.44
CA SER A 155 12.17 14.53 -11.17
C SER A 155 12.18 13.69 -9.89
N CYS A 156 11.25 13.92 -8.97
CA CYS A 156 11.18 13.23 -7.68
C CYS A 156 10.03 12.22 -7.57
N LEU A 157 9.18 12.08 -8.60
CA LEU A 157 7.94 11.28 -8.51
C LEU A 157 8.24 9.77 -8.46
N SER A 158 8.38 9.24 -7.25
CA SER A 158 8.73 7.84 -7.00
C SER A 158 7.52 6.92 -6.83
N SER A 159 6.34 7.45 -6.55
CA SER A 159 5.12 6.68 -6.31
C SER A 159 3.89 7.29 -6.99
N LEU A 160 3.17 6.47 -7.75
CA LEU A 160 1.98 6.86 -8.50
C LEU A 160 0.84 5.86 -8.29
N ILE A 161 -0.29 6.36 -7.81
CA ILE A 161 -1.53 5.60 -7.67
C ILE A 161 -2.61 6.28 -8.51
N ILE A 162 -3.22 5.55 -9.44
CA ILE A 162 -4.29 6.06 -10.30
C ILE A 162 -5.50 5.12 -10.20
N VAL A 163 -6.67 5.68 -9.91
CA VAL A 163 -7.96 4.98 -9.97
C VAL A 163 -8.84 5.63 -11.05
N ILE A 164 -9.04 4.89 -12.13
CA ILE A 164 -9.81 5.31 -13.30
C ILE A 164 -11.24 4.81 -13.17
N VAL A 165 -12.22 5.71 -13.33
CA VAL A 165 -13.65 5.42 -13.09
C VAL A 165 -14.42 4.97 -14.31
N ASP A 166 -14.00 5.43 -15.49
CA ASP A 166 -14.63 5.13 -16.77
C ASP A 166 -13.87 4.03 -17.53
N ARG A 167 -14.38 3.73 -18.73
CA ARG A 167 -13.81 2.71 -19.60
C ARG A 167 -12.47 3.21 -20.17
N VAL A 168 -11.45 2.37 -20.08
CA VAL A 168 -10.16 2.60 -20.75
C VAL A 168 -10.17 1.88 -22.09
N GLU A 169 -10.00 2.63 -23.18
CA GLU A 169 -10.00 2.10 -24.55
C GLU A 169 -8.76 1.27 -24.85
N ASN A 170 -7.56 1.76 -24.46
CA ASN A 170 -6.31 1.05 -24.68
C ASN A 170 -5.47 1.06 -23.39
N LYS A 171 -5.60 0.00 -22.60
CA LYS A 171 -4.91 -0.22 -21.33
C LYS A 171 -3.40 -0.30 -21.54
N ASN A 172 -2.99 -0.97 -22.60
CA ASN A 172 -1.60 -1.26 -22.93
C ASN A 172 -0.80 0.01 -23.28
N LYS A 173 -1.41 0.90 -24.07
CA LYS A 173 -0.89 2.24 -24.36
C LYS A 173 -0.75 3.10 -23.10
N LEU A 174 -1.69 2.98 -22.16
CA LEU A 174 -1.62 3.69 -20.89
C LEU A 174 -0.41 3.22 -20.06
N TYR A 175 -0.25 1.91 -19.87
CA TYR A 175 0.90 1.37 -19.14
C TYR A 175 2.24 1.72 -19.78
N SER A 176 2.37 1.61 -21.10
CA SER A 176 3.63 1.96 -21.79
C SER A 176 4.03 3.42 -21.58
N ARG A 177 3.08 4.34 -21.40
CA ARG A 177 3.37 5.73 -21.04
C ARG A 177 3.76 5.90 -19.58
N ILE A 178 3.10 5.18 -18.67
CA ILE A 178 3.44 5.19 -17.24
C ILE A 178 4.87 4.66 -17.02
N PHE A 179 5.25 3.59 -17.72
CA PHE A 179 6.56 2.95 -17.55
C PHE A 179 7.73 3.81 -18.04
N ARG A 180 7.46 4.85 -18.83
CA ARG A 180 8.44 5.85 -19.27
C ARG A 180 8.68 6.98 -18.25
N LEU A 181 7.98 6.98 -17.12
CA LEU A 181 8.24 7.95 -16.06
C LEU A 181 9.60 7.65 -15.42
N PRO A 182 10.52 8.64 -15.34
CA PRO A 182 11.96 8.39 -15.22
C PRO A 182 12.38 7.78 -13.87
N VAL A 183 11.74 8.21 -12.78
CA VAL A 183 12.13 7.85 -11.40
C VAL A 183 11.05 7.06 -10.65
N LEU A 184 10.04 6.59 -11.36
CA LEU A 184 8.89 5.94 -10.76
C LEU A 184 9.24 4.53 -10.26
N LYS A 185 9.20 4.32 -8.94
CA LYS A 185 9.51 3.02 -8.30
C LYS A 185 8.28 2.20 -7.97
N TYR A 186 7.21 2.87 -7.53
CA TYR A 186 5.94 2.24 -7.18
C TYR A 186 4.83 2.72 -8.10
N CYS A 187 4.09 1.80 -8.70
CA CYS A 187 2.94 2.10 -9.51
C CYS A 187 1.75 1.22 -9.14
N LYS A 188 0.59 1.84 -8.90
CA LYS A 188 -0.70 1.15 -8.77
C LYS A 188 -1.71 1.76 -9.72
N VAL A 189 -2.30 0.94 -10.58
CA VAL A 189 -3.37 1.37 -11.48
C VAL A 189 -4.60 0.51 -11.24
N THR A 190 -5.74 1.16 -11.04
CA THR A 190 -7.04 0.51 -10.88
C THR A 190 -7.97 0.95 -12.00
N MET A 191 -8.56 -0.01 -12.71
CA MET A 191 -9.51 0.25 -13.79
C MET A 191 -10.75 -0.61 -13.57
N LYS A 192 -11.93 0.02 -13.42
CA LYS A 192 -13.18 -0.72 -13.20
C LYS A 192 -13.70 -1.41 -14.46
N LYS A 193 -13.44 -0.83 -15.63
CA LYS A 193 -13.90 -1.30 -16.93
C LYS A 193 -12.80 -1.07 -17.96
N PHE A 194 -12.50 -2.08 -18.76
CA PHE A 194 -11.52 -1.99 -19.84
C PHE A 194 -12.02 -2.77 -21.06
N VAL A 195 -11.44 -2.48 -22.21
CA VAL A 195 -11.58 -3.28 -23.42
C VAL A 195 -10.33 -4.13 -23.55
N GLU A 196 -10.49 -5.32 -24.10
CA GLU A 196 -9.37 -6.05 -24.67
C GLU A 196 -8.55 -5.09 -25.56
N SER A 197 -7.28 -4.98 -25.22
CA SER A 197 -6.39 -4.00 -25.84
C SER A 197 -5.58 -4.70 -26.92
N GLU A 198 -5.19 -3.96 -27.94
CA GLU A 198 -4.21 -4.47 -28.90
C GLU A 198 -2.94 -4.97 -28.17
N PRO A 199 -2.38 -6.11 -28.60
CA PRO A 199 -1.24 -6.72 -27.92
C PRO A 199 -0.04 -5.76 -27.91
N LEU A 200 0.66 -5.71 -26.77
CA LEU A 200 1.95 -5.01 -26.69
C LEU A 200 3.01 -5.88 -27.36
N SER A 201 3.79 -5.25 -28.24
CA SER A 201 5.07 -5.83 -28.64
C SER A 201 5.98 -5.94 -27.42
N ILE A 202 6.89 -6.92 -27.47
CA ILE A 202 7.91 -7.07 -26.45
C ILE A 202 8.83 -5.85 -26.46
N ALA A 203 9.16 -5.34 -25.28
CA ALA A 203 10.01 -4.18 -25.13
C ALA A 203 11.43 -4.47 -25.63
N ILE A 204 11.82 -3.77 -26.69
CA ILE A 204 13.21 -3.72 -27.17
C ILE A 204 14.08 -2.88 -26.20
N ASN A 205 13.43 -2.00 -25.44
CA ASN A 205 14.03 -0.86 -24.77
C ASN A 205 13.65 -0.85 -23.28
N LYS A 206 14.59 -1.32 -22.44
CA LYS A 206 14.41 -1.63 -21.01
C LYS A 206 14.78 -0.44 -20.12
N TYR A 207 13.88 0.53 -19.95
CA TYR A 207 14.21 1.81 -19.28
C TYR A 207 13.37 2.16 -18.04
N SER A 208 12.46 1.29 -17.60
CA SER A 208 11.62 1.62 -16.44
C SER A 208 12.34 1.36 -15.11
N SER A 209 12.18 2.30 -14.17
CA SER A 209 12.69 2.22 -12.79
C SER A 209 11.70 1.57 -11.81
N ILE A 210 10.56 1.06 -12.30
CA ILE A 210 9.53 0.47 -11.45
C ILE A 210 10.04 -0.81 -10.80
N GLU A 211 9.97 -0.83 -9.47
CA GLU A 211 10.32 -1.97 -8.61
C GLU A 211 9.06 -2.66 -8.06
N HIS A 212 7.94 -1.94 -7.99
CA HIS A 212 6.66 -2.42 -7.44
C HIS A 212 5.49 -2.05 -8.36
N LEU A 213 4.78 -3.04 -8.87
CA LEU A 213 3.64 -2.85 -9.78
C LEU A 213 2.37 -3.52 -9.25
N VAL A 214 1.28 -2.77 -9.18
CA VAL A 214 -0.05 -3.26 -8.81
C VAL A 214 -1.03 -3.00 -9.94
N ILE A 215 -1.50 -4.07 -10.57
CA ILE A 215 -2.47 -4.08 -11.66
C ILE A 215 -3.80 -4.51 -11.07
N ASN A 216 -4.65 -3.54 -10.78
CA ASN A 216 -5.96 -3.77 -10.18
C ASN A 216 -7.06 -3.67 -11.26
N ASN A 217 -6.94 -4.55 -12.23
CA ASN A 217 -7.82 -4.77 -13.36
C ASN A 217 -7.53 -6.17 -13.94
N GLY A 218 -8.32 -6.60 -14.90
CA GLY A 218 -8.07 -7.85 -15.63
C GLY A 218 -6.82 -7.82 -16.50
N CYS A 219 -6.05 -8.90 -16.44
CA CYS A 219 -4.86 -9.12 -17.25
C CYS A 219 -4.89 -10.55 -17.81
N TYR A 220 -4.64 -10.71 -19.11
CA TYR A 220 -4.39 -12.03 -19.68
C TYR A 220 -2.93 -12.43 -19.51
N LEU A 221 -2.67 -13.73 -19.48
CA LEU A 221 -1.33 -14.27 -19.30
C LEU A 221 -0.36 -13.82 -20.40
N HIS A 222 -0.77 -13.84 -21.68
CA HIS A 222 0.06 -13.38 -22.80
C HIS A 222 0.39 -11.88 -22.69
N GLU A 223 -0.58 -11.05 -22.28
CA GLU A 223 -0.36 -9.61 -22.07
C GLU A 223 0.63 -9.35 -20.93
N LEU A 224 0.59 -10.17 -19.88
CA LEU A 224 1.43 -10.01 -18.69
C LEU A 224 2.92 -10.06 -19.06
N ILE A 225 3.33 -11.04 -19.87
CA ILE A 225 4.74 -11.20 -20.26
C ILE A 225 5.23 -9.99 -21.06
N SER A 226 4.45 -9.56 -22.06
CA SER A 226 4.77 -8.36 -22.84
C SER A 226 4.83 -7.12 -21.97
N LEU A 227 3.89 -6.95 -21.04
CA LEU A 227 3.85 -5.82 -20.12
C LEU A 227 5.08 -5.80 -19.20
N LEU A 228 5.43 -6.95 -18.63
CA LEU A 228 6.56 -7.10 -17.72
C LEU A 228 7.91 -6.84 -18.40
N SER A 229 8.01 -7.08 -19.71
CA SER A 229 9.24 -6.82 -20.47
C SER A 229 9.70 -5.34 -20.41
N TYR A 230 8.77 -4.40 -20.15
CA TYR A 230 9.06 -2.97 -20.00
C TYR A 230 9.58 -2.58 -18.61
N VAL A 231 9.44 -3.44 -17.60
CA VAL A 231 9.80 -3.17 -16.20
C VAL A 231 10.87 -4.15 -15.70
N PRO A 232 12.11 -4.05 -16.24
CA PRO A 232 13.17 -5.04 -16.00
C PRO A 232 13.64 -5.09 -14.54
N GLN A 233 13.44 -4.03 -13.75
CA GLN A 233 13.86 -3.92 -12.35
C GLN A 233 12.74 -4.36 -11.37
N LEU A 234 11.65 -4.93 -11.88
CA LEU A 234 10.49 -5.27 -11.07
C LEU A 234 10.85 -6.33 -10.02
N ARG A 235 10.56 -6.01 -8.76
CA ARG A 235 10.76 -6.90 -7.60
C ARG A 235 9.47 -7.48 -7.09
N ARG A 236 8.37 -6.72 -7.20
CA ARG A 236 7.05 -7.14 -6.71
C ARG A 236 5.96 -6.84 -7.73
N ILE A 237 5.13 -7.84 -8.02
CA ILE A 237 3.90 -7.67 -8.78
C ILE A 237 2.68 -8.11 -7.98
N SER A 238 1.62 -7.33 -8.06
CA SER A 238 0.30 -7.69 -7.57
C SER A 238 -0.72 -7.57 -8.69
N LEU A 239 -1.42 -8.66 -8.97
CA LEU A 239 -2.48 -8.77 -9.96
C LEU A 239 -3.80 -9.00 -9.23
N TYR A 240 -4.84 -8.24 -9.60
CA TYR A 240 -6.17 -8.47 -9.07
C TYR A 240 -6.86 -9.64 -9.77
N ASP A 241 -6.98 -9.59 -11.10
CA ASP A 241 -7.57 -10.64 -11.92
C ASP A 241 -6.56 -11.10 -13.00
N LEU A 242 -6.21 -12.38 -13.02
CA LEU A 242 -5.35 -13.00 -14.05
C LEU A 242 -6.13 -14.08 -14.80
N TYR A 243 -6.23 -13.95 -16.12
CA TYR A 243 -6.93 -14.87 -17.01
C TYR A 243 -5.97 -15.71 -17.82
N GLY A 244 -6.32 -16.99 -18.01
CA GLY A 244 -5.60 -17.90 -18.90
C GLY A 244 -5.69 -17.46 -20.36
N THR A 245 -4.90 -18.11 -21.20
CA THR A 245 -4.87 -17.88 -22.64
C THR A 245 -5.64 -18.98 -23.35
N PHE A 246 -6.55 -18.61 -24.27
CA PHE A 246 -6.87 -19.52 -25.36
C PHE A 246 -5.60 -19.69 -26.18
N ILE A 247 -5.15 -20.94 -26.27
CA ILE A 247 -3.87 -21.37 -26.82
C ILE A 247 -3.62 -20.74 -28.19
N GLU A 248 -2.71 -19.78 -28.24
CA GLU A 248 -1.82 -19.63 -29.39
C GLU A 248 -0.41 -19.72 -28.83
N GLN A 249 0.37 -20.60 -29.44
CA GLN A 249 1.76 -20.88 -29.09
C GLN A 249 2.51 -19.55 -29.09
N THR A 250 2.62 -18.93 -27.91
CA THR A 250 3.48 -17.77 -27.75
C THR A 250 4.87 -18.30 -27.95
N GLU A 251 5.46 -17.97 -29.10
CA GLU A 251 6.88 -18.15 -29.36
C GLU A 251 7.62 -17.82 -28.07
N SER A 252 8.36 -18.80 -27.59
CA SER A 252 9.05 -18.83 -26.30
C SER A 252 10.12 -17.74 -26.26
N HIS A 253 9.69 -16.51 -26.11
CA HIS A 253 10.57 -15.40 -25.83
C HIS A 253 11.11 -15.63 -24.42
N SER A 254 12.41 -15.93 -24.36
CA SER A 254 13.19 -16.27 -23.15
C SER A 254 13.37 -15.04 -22.23
N ILE A 255 12.28 -14.36 -21.87
CA ILE A 255 12.32 -13.24 -20.94
C ILE A 255 12.27 -13.81 -19.53
N VAL A 256 13.40 -13.76 -18.84
CA VAL A 256 13.52 -14.16 -17.44
C VAL A 256 13.55 -12.91 -16.56
N PHE A 257 12.69 -12.86 -15.55
CA PHE A 257 12.57 -11.72 -14.64
C PHE A 257 13.40 -11.95 -13.37
N ASN A 258 14.72 -11.77 -13.48
CA ASN A 258 15.69 -12.12 -12.45
C ASN A 258 15.53 -11.37 -11.11
N TYR A 259 14.89 -10.21 -11.08
CA TYR A 259 14.69 -9.43 -9.86
C TYR A 259 13.32 -9.66 -9.21
N LEU A 260 12.40 -10.34 -9.90
CA LEU A 260 11.04 -10.55 -9.42
C LEU A 260 11.05 -11.61 -8.32
N THR A 261 10.74 -11.17 -7.10
CA THR A 261 10.81 -11.99 -5.89
C THR A 261 9.45 -12.17 -5.23
N HIS A 262 8.49 -11.27 -5.49
CA HIS A 262 7.16 -11.33 -4.89
C HIS A 262 6.08 -11.27 -5.96
N ILE A 263 5.18 -12.25 -5.92
CA ILE A 263 4.00 -12.33 -6.79
C ILE A 263 2.77 -12.48 -5.92
N SER A 264 1.75 -11.67 -6.20
CA SER A 264 0.45 -11.75 -5.55
C SER A 264 -0.63 -11.78 -6.61
N ILE A 265 -1.44 -12.84 -6.66
CA ILE A 265 -2.54 -13.00 -7.60
C ILE A 265 -3.82 -13.21 -6.78
N ASN A 266 -4.73 -12.24 -6.82
CA ASN A 266 -5.92 -12.25 -5.94
C ASN A 266 -7.10 -13.06 -6.49
N LYS A 267 -7.25 -13.07 -7.80
CA LYS A 267 -8.26 -13.88 -8.48
C LYS A 267 -7.63 -14.37 -9.76
N THR A 268 -7.79 -15.65 -10.02
CA THR A 268 -7.19 -16.25 -11.20
C THR A 268 -8.10 -17.27 -11.85
N ASN A 269 -8.10 -17.23 -13.17
CA ASN A 269 -8.80 -18.18 -14.02
C ASN A 269 -7.80 -18.98 -14.87
N ILE A 270 -6.52 -19.00 -14.50
CA ILE A 270 -5.51 -19.85 -15.17
C ILE A 270 -5.59 -21.29 -14.63
N THR A 271 -5.24 -22.28 -15.45
CA THR A 271 -5.07 -23.66 -15.00
C THR A 271 -3.78 -23.83 -14.19
N PHE A 272 -3.62 -24.96 -13.49
CA PHE A 272 -2.35 -25.21 -12.80
C PHE A 272 -1.19 -25.35 -13.80
N ASP A 273 -1.41 -25.96 -14.97
CA ASP A 273 -0.39 -26.08 -16.02
C ASP A 273 0.10 -24.72 -16.52
N GLU A 274 -0.82 -23.77 -16.71
CA GLU A 274 -0.48 -22.40 -17.11
C GLU A 274 0.34 -21.69 -16.02
N LEU A 275 -0.01 -21.87 -14.75
CA LEU A 275 0.78 -21.37 -13.63
C LEU A 275 2.18 -21.99 -13.63
N GLU A 276 2.27 -23.31 -13.80
CA GLU A 276 3.52 -24.05 -13.79
C GLU A 276 4.47 -23.57 -14.89
N LEU A 277 3.95 -23.42 -16.12
CA LEU A 277 4.70 -22.86 -17.24
C LEU A 277 5.15 -21.42 -16.97
N LEU A 278 4.27 -20.58 -16.41
CA LEU A 278 4.58 -19.19 -16.10
C LEU A 278 5.75 -19.09 -15.10
N ILE A 279 5.66 -19.77 -13.95
CA ILE A 279 6.70 -19.73 -12.92
C ILE A 279 8.01 -20.29 -13.46
N ARG A 280 7.95 -21.48 -14.08
CA ARG A 280 9.13 -22.19 -14.59
C ARG A 280 9.93 -21.35 -15.58
N ASN A 281 9.24 -20.70 -16.51
CA ASN A 281 9.89 -20.01 -17.62
C ASN A 281 10.33 -18.60 -17.27
N HIS A 282 9.61 -17.92 -16.37
CA HIS A 282 9.75 -16.47 -16.20
C HIS A 282 10.22 -16.04 -14.82
N PHE A 283 9.98 -16.82 -13.76
CA PHE A 283 10.12 -16.35 -12.38
C PHE A 283 10.99 -17.27 -11.48
N PRO A 284 12.28 -17.45 -11.80
CA PRO A 284 13.14 -18.39 -11.08
C PRO A 284 13.55 -17.94 -9.66
N GLN A 285 13.35 -16.67 -9.29
CA GLN A 285 13.83 -16.08 -8.03
C GLN A 285 12.68 -15.76 -7.04
N ILE A 286 11.52 -16.39 -7.20
CA ILE A 286 10.37 -16.13 -6.31
C ILE A 286 10.70 -16.54 -4.88
N GLN A 287 10.45 -15.60 -3.97
CA GLN A 287 10.57 -15.77 -2.52
C GLN A 287 9.21 -15.68 -1.83
N SER A 288 8.24 -14.98 -2.43
CA SER A 288 6.90 -14.81 -1.90
C SER A 288 5.86 -15.03 -3.00
N LEU A 289 4.95 -15.97 -2.77
CA LEU A 289 3.81 -16.25 -3.64
C LEU A 289 2.53 -16.15 -2.81
N TYR A 290 1.68 -15.18 -3.15
CA TYR A 290 0.28 -15.14 -2.73
C TYR A 290 -0.58 -15.52 -3.93
N PHE A 291 -1.48 -16.49 -3.75
CA PHE A 291 -2.32 -17.00 -4.82
C PHE A 291 -3.72 -17.30 -4.32
N SER A 292 -4.71 -16.75 -5.02
CA SER A 292 -6.12 -16.96 -4.71
C SER A 292 -6.91 -17.42 -5.94
N LYS A 293 -7.60 -18.56 -5.79
CA LYS A 293 -8.30 -19.29 -6.84
C LYS A 293 -9.72 -19.63 -6.42
N ASN A 294 -10.67 -19.51 -7.33
CA ASN A 294 -12.04 -19.93 -7.11
C ASN A 294 -12.42 -21.04 -8.10
N PHE A 295 -13.19 -22.00 -7.61
CA PHE A 295 -13.88 -23.06 -8.34
C PHE A 295 -12.98 -23.97 -9.18
N ASP A 296 -11.89 -24.47 -8.58
CA ASP A 296 -10.95 -25.37 -9.26
C ASP A 296 -10.27 -26.31 -8.25
N ASP A 297 -10.53 -27.60 -8.40
CA ASP A 297 -10.06 -28.67 -7.52
C ASP A 297 -8.62 -29.09 -7.82
N GLU A 298 -8.06 -28.78 -8.98
CA GLU A 298 -6.65 -29.09 -9.30
C GLU A 298 -5.69 -28.44 -8.30
N PHE A 299 -6.05 -27.25 -7.82
CA PHE A 299 -5.27 -26.49 -6.86
C PHE A 299 -5.31 -27.05 -5.44
N LEU A 300 -6.18 -28.03 -5.15
CA LEU A 300 -6.21 -28.76 -3.87
C LEU A 300 -5.22 -29.93 -3.81
N ASN A 301 -4.48 -30.21 -4.88
CA ASN A 301 -3.50 -31.29 -4.91
C ASN A 301 -2.19 -30.86 -4.23
N ALA A 302 -2.08 -31.10 -2.92
CA ALA A 302 -0.88 -30.76 -2.14
C ALA A 302 0.40 -31.40 -2.70
N ASN A 303 0.34 -32.66 -3.15
CA ASN A 303 1.50 -33.37 -3.71
C ASN A 303 1.98 -32.76 -5.03
N ARG A 304 1.07 -32.15 -5.81
CA ARG A 304 1.42 -31.41 -7.02
C ARG A 304 2.13 -30.11 -6.67
N TRP A 305 1.58 -29.35 -5.72
CA TRP A 305 2.23 -28.14 -5.20
C TRP A 305 3.61 -28.42 -4.61
N GLU A 306 3.76 -29.46 -3.79
CA GLU A 306 5.03 -29.85 -3.19
C GLU A 306 6.11 -30.14 -4.25
N ARG A 307 5.78 -30.95 -5.25
CA ARG A 307 6.70 -31.23 -6.38
C ARG A 307 7.03 -29.97 -7.16
N PHE A 308 6.02 -29.15 -7.45
CA PHE A 308 6.17 -27.91 -8.20
C PHE A 308 7.08 -26.89 -7.48
N ILE A 309 6.83 -26.63 -6.19
CA ILE A 309 7.63 -25.73 -5.36
C ILE A 309 9.05 -26.24 -5.24
N SER A 310 9.24 -27.53 -4.96
CA SER A 310 10.56 -28.13 -4.81
C SER A 310 11.39 -28.06 -6.10
N SER A 311 10.73 -28.16 -7.26
CA SER A 311 11.39 -28.18 -8.56
C SER A 311 11.74 -26.77 -9.08
N TYR A 312 10.85 -25.80 -8.91
CA TYR A 312 10.96 -24.50 -9.61
C TYR A 312 10.98 -23.27 -8.70
N MET A 313 10.69 -23.41 -7.40
CA MET A 313 10.63 -22.29 -6.44
C MET A 313 11.47 -22.59 -5.20
N SER A 314 12.73 -22.98 -5.41
CA SER A 314 13.65 -23.38 -4.34
C SER A 314 13.92 -22.27 -3.32
N GLN A 315 13.75 -21.00 -3.71
CA GLN A 315 13.92 -19.82 -2.84
C GLN A 315 12.63 -19.38 -2.13
N LEU A 316 11.51 -20.10 -2.31
CA LEU A 316 10.23 -19.72 -1.72
C LEU A 316 10.29 -19.78 -0.19
N ARG A 317 10.00 -18.65 0.43
CA ARG A 317 9.95 -18.47 1.89
C ARG A 317 8.51 -18.26 2.37
N ILE A 318 7.73 -17.55 1.55
CA ILE A 318 6.35 -17.21 1.83
C ILE A 318 5.47 -17.85 0.77
N PHE A 319 4.57 -18.72 1.21
CA PHE A 319 3.51 -19.26 0.40
C PHE A 319 2.17 -19.01 1.10
N ASP A 320 1.37 -18.13 0.52
CA ASP A 320 0.02 -17.82 0.97
C ASP A 320 -0.97 -18.25 -0.11
N PHE A 321 -1.92 -19.08 0.28
CA PHE A 321 -2.86 -19.72 -0.63
C PHE A 321 -4.27 -19.51 -0.13
N TYR A 322 -5.19 -19.20 -1.04
CA TYR A 322 -6.62 -19.15 -0.78
C TYR A 322 -7.32 -19.86 -1.92
N CYS A 323 -8.09 -20.91 -1.64
CA CYS A 323 -8.84 -21.62 -2.66
C CYS A 323 -10.24 -21.92 -2.21
N THR A 324 -11.22 -21.58 -3.04
CA THR A 324 -12.62 -21.95 -2.84
C THR A 324 -13.02 -22.98 -3.88
N ILE A 325 -13.67 -24.06 -3.49
CA ILE A 325 -14.25 -25.07 -4.39
C ILE A 325 -15.77 -25.10 -4.26
N SER A 326 -16.44 -25.28 -5.40
CA SER A 326 -17.86 -25.65 -5.47
C SER A 326 -17.99 -27.18 -5.44
N SER A 327 -19.11 -27.68 -4.92
CA SER A 327 -19.44 -29.12 -4.94
C SER A 327 -18.44 -29.98 -4.15
N PHE A 328 -18.21 -29.60 -2.89
CA PHE A 328 -17.36 -30.34 -1.96
C PHE A 328 -17.84 -31.79 -1.76
N ASN A 329 -16.91 -32.75 -1.89
CA ASN A 329 -17.13 -34.18 -1.60
C ASN A 329 -16.13 -34.69 -0.52
N GLN A 330 -16.31 -35.93 -0.04
CA GLN A 330 -15.41 -36.52 0.97
C GLN A 330 -13.96 -36.74 0.47
N GLN A 331 -13.75 -36.91 -0.83
CA GLN A 331 -12.40 -37.07 -1.39
C GLN A 331 -11.58 -35.80 -1.23
N ASN A 332 -12.21 -34.62 -1.30
CA ASN A 332 -11.55 -33.34 -1.07
C ASN A 332 -10.93 -33.25 0.35
N LEU A 333 -11.58 -33.82 1.38
CA LEU A 333 -11.00 -33.88 2.73
C LEU A 333 -9.72 -34.73 2.78
N GLN A 334 -9.67 -35.82 2.01
CA GLN A 334 -8.49 -36.65 1.96
C GLN A 334 -7.31 -35.90 1.31
N HIS A 335 -7.58 -35.11 0.27
CA HIS A 335 -6.56 -34.25 -0.35
C HIS A 335 -6.02 -33.19 0.61
N LEU A 336 -6.85 -32.65 1.51
CA LEU A 336 -6.41 -31.66 2.51
C LEU A 336 -5.42 -32.23 3.50
N ASN A 337 -5.56 -33.51 3.87
CA ASN A 337 -4.64 -34.15 4.80
C ASN A 337 -3.20 -34.14 4.28
N HIS A 338 -3.01 -34.08 2.96
CA HIS A 338 -1.68 -33.99 2.35
C HIS A 338 -1.00 -32.62 2.54
N PHE A 339 -1.74 -31.56 2.90
CA PHE A 339 -1.14 -30.27 3.30
C PHE A 339 -0.50 -30.31 4.70
N ASN A 340 -0.49 -31.47 5.36
CA ASN A 340 0.23 -31.72 6.61
C ASN A 340 1.44 -32.65 6.43
N SER A 341 1.92 -32.86 5.20
CA SER A 341 3.17 -33.59 4.96
C SER A 341 4.37 -32.88 5.64
N PRO A 342 5.47 -33.59 5.93
CA PRO A 342 6.68 -32.98 6.52
C PRO A 342 7.16 -31.74 5.74
N PHE A 343 7.03 -31.74 4.42
CA PHE A 343 7.36 -30.60 3.56
C PHE A 343 6.68 -29.29 4.00
N TRP A 344 5.37 -29.34 4.30
CA TRP A 344 4.60 -28.16 4.70
C TRP A 344 4.92 -27.72 6.14
N ILE A 345 5.03 -28.70 7.05
CA ILE A 345 5.28 -28.47 8.47
C ILE A 345 6.68 -27.86 8.70
N GLU A 346 7.71 -28.43 8.07
CA GLU A 346 9.10 -27.93 8.19
C GLU A 346 9.25 -26.50 7.67
N ARG A 347 8.46 -26.14 6.65
CA ARG A 347 8.39 -24.78 6.09
C ARG A 347 7.48 -23.83 6.86
N GLN A 348 6.81 -24.31 7.91
CA GLN A 348 5.85 -23.57 8.71
C GLN A 348 4.71 -22.96 7.88
N TRP A 349 4.30 -23.67 6.83
CA TRP A 349 3.16 -23.29 5.99
C TRP A 349 1.96 -24.11 6.41
N PHE A 350 1.04 -23.46 7.11
CA PHE A 350 -0.15 -24.11 7.68
C PHE A 350 -1.40 -23.65 6.95
N PHE A 351 -2.41 -24.52 6.89
CA PHE A 351 -3.66 -24.24 6.20
C PHE A 351 -4.85 -24.58 7.10
N ALA A 352 -5.86 -23.74 7.07
CA ALA A 352 -7.17 -24.00 7.66
C ALA A 352 -8.22 -24.10 6.55
N HIS A 353 -9.39 -24.63 6.91
CA HIS A 353 -10.50 -24.69 5.99
C HIS A 353 -11.84 -24.39 6.67
N HIS A 354 -12.78 -23.88 5.89
CA HIS A 354 -14.16 -23.66 6.25
C HIS A 354 -15.08 -24.35 5.25
N ILE A 355 -16.10 -25.06 5.76
CA ILE A 355 -17.13 -25.72 4.96
C ILE A 355 -18.43 -24.95 5.13
N TYR A 356 -19.06 -24.61 4.02
CA TYR A 356 -20.38 -23.98 3.97
C TYR A 356 -21.39 -24.98 3.44
N LEU A 357 -22.35 -25.35 4.28
CA LEU A 357 -23.47 -26.23 3.93
C LEU A 357 -24.68 -25.36 3.58
N THR A 358 -25.17 -25.43 2.36
CA THR A 358 -26.42 -24.75 1.96
C THR A 358 -27.59 -25.72 2.05
N SER A 359 -28.64 -25.34 2.81
CA SER A 359 -29.80 -26.20 3.10
C SER A 359 -30.78 -26.34 1.94
N ILE A 360 -30.53 -25.72 0.79
CA ILE A 360 -31.42 -25.70 -0.37
C ILE A 360 -30.54 -25.96 -1.61
N ASN A 361 -30.64 -27.19 -2.14
CA ASN A 361 -30.03 -27.66 -3.39
C ASN A 361 -28.49 -27.70 -3.43
N SER A 362 -27.91 -28.61 -2.63
CA SER A 362 -26.72 -29.41 -2.97
C SER A 362 -25.42 -28.72 -3.40
N CYS A 363 -25.22 -27.43 -3.12
CA CYS A 363 -23.91 -26.79 -3.31
C CYS A 363 -23.22 -26.61 -1.96
N ASN A 364 -22.53 -27.65 -1.51
CA ASN A 364 -21.55 -27.53 -0.45
C ASN A 364 -20.33 -26.82 -1.03
N SER A 365 -19.92 -25.70 -0.45
CA SER A 365 -18.66 -25.07 -0.82
C SER A 365 -17.66 -25.23 0.32
N MET A 366 -16.39 -25.24 -0.03
CA MET A 366 -15.31 -25.27 0.94
C MET A 366 -14.26 -24.27 0.54
N THR A 367 -13.71 -23.58 1.53
CA THR A 367 -12.59 -22.68 1.37
C THR A 367 -11.41 -23.22 2.18
N ILE A 368 -10.25 -23.40 1.54
CA ILE A 368 -8.95 -23.59 2.19
C ILE A 368 -8.18 -22.28 2.12
N TYR A 369 -7.47 -21.94 3.19
CA TYR A 369 -6.63 -20.74 3.24
C TYR A 369 -5.43 -20.95 4.14
N SER A 370 -4.32 -20.30 3.79
CA SER A 370 -3.12 -20.27 4.63
C SER A 370 -3.40 -19.56 5.94
N ILE A 371 -2.93 -20.15 7.03
CA ILE A 371 -2.87 -19.53 8.35
C ILE A 371 -1.40 -19.30 8.69
N ASN A 372 -1.11 -18.16 9.28
CA ASN A 372 0.26 -17.84 9.67
C ASN A 372 0.32 -17.49 11.16
N PRO A 373 0.41 -18.51 12.04
CA PRO A 373 0.44 -18.28 13.48
C PRO A 373 1.72 -17.57 13.97
N TYR A 374 2.76 -17.46 13.13
CA TYR A 374 4.08 -16.95 13.51
C TYR A 374 4.57 -15.74 12.71
N ARG A 375 3.75 -15.14 11.84
CA ARG A 375 4.06 -13.83 11.23
C ARG A 375 3.65 -12.70 12.18
N PHE A 376 4.59 -12.26 13.01
CA PHE A 376 4.51 -10.99 13.74
C PHE A 376 5.79 -10.18 13.55
#